data_AF-A0A4R6JWM6-F1
#
_entry.id   AF-A0A4R6JWM6-F1
#
_cell.length_a   1.000
_cell.length_b   1.000
_cell.length_c   1.000
_cell.angle_alpha   90.00
_cell.angle_beta   90.00
_cell.angle_gamma   90.00
#
_symmetry.space_group_name_H-M   'P 1'
#
loop_
_entity.id
_entity.type
_entity.pdbx_description
1 polymer ?
#
loop_
_entity_poly.entity_id
_entity_poly.type
_entity_poly.pdbx_seq_one_letter_code
_entity_poly.pdbx_strand_id
1 'polypeptide(L)'
;MSPRTSLILTALAGAGVLLGACGKPPEPLPTSPPYSTPSAGAISLGASDLGLPTGLPTGLPLPTGAYPTGTAYPTGPAYPTTGVATRTTPPPTIPPEATRATPLPSPAPKCTTQPTGAQILALIKGQPGIPDKPMRVDGGPYCSGTWSFTTVEAATASAGEPLMVVATGAGETLTLVAAGSDVCVNRVETTAPPGIRVLACGS
;
A
#
# COMPACT_ATOMS: atom_id res chain seq x y z
N MET A 1 35.88 8.17 -46.65
CA MET A 1 37.16 8.71 -46.14
C MET A 1 37.48 10.01 -46.87
N SER A 2 37.27 11.15 -46.20
CA SER A 2 37.65 12.55 -46.53
C SER A 2 36.75 13.50 -45.70
N PRO A 3 37.15 14.75 -45.39
CA PRO A 3 37.92 15.03 -44.17
C PRO A 3 37.32 16.15 -43.28
N ARG A 4 37.84 16.19 -42.04
CA ARG A 4 38.17 17.33 -41.16
C ARG A 4 37.65 18.73 -41.55
N THR A 5 37.18 19.51 -40.56
CA THR A 5 37.78 20.81 -40.16
C THR A 5 37.10 21.43 -38.91
N SER A 6 37.97 21.70 -37.93
CA SER A 6 38.03 22.70 -36.83
C SER A 6 36.83 23.08 -35.97
N LEU A 7 36.90 22.91 -34.64
CA LEU A 7 37.63 23.72 -33.63
C LEU A 7 37.02 25.10 -33.41
N ILE A 8 36.26 25.26 -32.31
CA ILE A 8 36.20 26.52 -31.56
C ILE A 8 36.43 26.17 -30.09
N LEU A 9 37.58 26.63 -29.61
CA LEU A 9 38.09 26.55 -28.26
C LEU A 9 37.90 27.96 -27.70
N THR A 10 37.03 28.13 -26.72
CA THR A 10 36.96 29.38 -25.93
C THR A 10 37.12 29.03 -24.46
N ALA A 11 38.35 29.24 -24.00
CA ALA A 11 38.71 29.38 -22.60
C ALA A 11 38.59 30.85 -22.18
N LEU A 12 38.16 31.12 -20.95
CA LEU A 12 38.44 32.29 -20.11
C LEU A 12 37.74 32.02 -18.76
N ALA A 13 38.46 31.54 -17.75
CA ALA A 13 39.18 32.34 -16.75
C ALA A 13 38.23 33.18 -15.87
N GLY A 14 38.09 32.74 -14.62
CA GLY A 14 37.39 33.47 -13.56
C GLY A 14 37.77 32.88 -12.20
N ALA A 15 38.93 33.28 -11.69
CA ALA A 15 39.40 32.98 -10.35
C ALA A 15 38.96 34.08 -9.36
N GLY A 16 38.60 33.66 -8.14
CA GLY A 16 38.52 34.51 -6.95
C GLY A 16 37.12 34.95 -6.56
N VAL A 17 36.64 34.53 -5.38
CA VAL A 17 36.77 35.25 -4.09
C VAL A 17 36.41 34.28 -2.95
N LEU A 18 37.27 34.22 -1.94
CA LEU A 18 37.08 33.58 -0.64
C LEU A 18 36.36 34.54 0.33
N LEU A 19 35.69 33.94 1.32
CA LEU A 19 35.30 34.46 2.65
C LEU A 19 33.95 35.20 2.79
N GLY A 20 33.10 34.63 3.66
CA GLY A 20 32.32 35.41 4.62
C GLY A 20 30.81 35.22 4.60
N ALA A 21 30.30 34.23 5.35
CA ALA A 21 29.02 34.38 6.05
C ALA A 21 28.93 33.39 7.21
N CYS A 22 29.17 33.90 8.41
CA CYS A 22 28.82 33.28 9.68
C CYS A 22 27.33 32.90 9.72
N GLY A 23 27.04 31.84 10.47
CA GLY A 23 25.74 31.19 10.55
C GLY A 23 24.57 32.11 10.89
N LYS A 24 23.50 31.96 10.13
CA LYS A 24 22.16 32.38 10.54
C LYS A 24 21.67 31.34 11.56
N PRO A 25 21.23 31.77 12.77
CA PRO A 25 20.61 30.87 13.75
C PRO A 25 19.41 30.13 13.11
N PRO A 26 19.15 28.87 13.48
CA PRO A 26 17.96 28.17 13.00
C PRO A 26 16.70 28.93 13.46
N GLU A 27 15.85 29.23 12.50
CA GLU A 27 14.54 29.84 12.75
C GLU A 27 13.71 28.88 13.62
N PRO A 28 13.02 29.36 14.68
CA PRO A 28 12.14 28.49 15.47
C PRO A 28 11.05 27.92 14.57
N LEU A 29 10.74 26.63 14.78
CA LEU A 29 9.70 25.93 14.02
C LEU A 29 8.38 26.72 14.06
N PRO A 30 7.62 26.75 12.95
CA PRO A 30 6.28 27.31 12.97
C PRO A 30 5.44 26.60 14.03
N THR A 31 4.94 27.37 14.98
CA THR A 31 3.98 26.92 15.97
C THR A 31 2.78 26.31 15.24
N SER A 32 2.50 25.04 15.49
CA SER A 32 1.39 24.32 14.89
C SER A 32 0.08 25.12 15.01
N PRO A 33 -0.78 25.15 13.99
CA PRO A 33 -2.09 25.75 14.10
C PRO A 33 -2.90 25.06 15.20
N PRO A 34 -3.80 25.79 15.89
CA PRO A 34 -4.65 25.19 16.92
C PRO A 34 -5.47 24.06 16.32
N TYR A 35 -5.43 22.88 16.96
CA TYR A 35 -6.35 21.80 16.69
C TYR A 35 -7.78 22.31 16.89
N SER A 36 -8.50 22.60 15.80
CA SER A 36 -9.95 22.68 15.84
C SER A 36 -10.47 21.27 16.02
N THR A 37 -10.74 20.90 17.26
CA THR A 37 -11.62 19.77 17.57
C THR A 37 -12.99 20.05 16.95
N PRO A 38 -13.49 19.22 16.02
CA PRO A 38 -14.88 19.32 15.61
C PRO A 38 -15.74 18.90 16.81
N SER A 39 -16.36 19.89 17.46
CA SER A 39 -17.48 19.64 18.36
C SER A 39 -18.57 18.93 17.56
N ALA A 40 -18.95 17.74 18.03
CA ALA A 40 -20.09 16.99 17.52
C ALA A 40 -21.34 17.87 17.60
N GLY A 41 -21.78 18.40 16.45
CA GLY A 41 -23.08 19.04 16.32
C GLY A 41 -24.15 17.95 16.49
N ALA A 42 -25.02 18.13 17.48
CA ALA A 42 -26.20 17.31 17.64
C ALA A 42 -27.11 17.49 16.41
N ILE A 43 -27.27 16.42 15.63
CA ILE A 43 -28.19 16.38 14.50
C ILE A 43 -29.60 16.29 15.10
N SER A 44 -30.31 17.42 15.16
CA SER A 44 -31.74 17.44 15.44
C SER A 44 -32.48 16.93 14.19
N LEU A 45 -32.93 15.68 14.23
CA LEU A 45 -33.85 15.13 13.24
C LEU A 45 -35.27 15.62 13.57
N GLY A 46 -35.78 16.51 12.71
CA GLY A 46 -37.16 16.97 12.75
C GLY A 46 -38.12 15.82 12.47
N ALA A 47 -39.15 15.73 13.31
CA ALA A 47 -40.28 14.82 13.14
C ALA A 47 -41.27 15.37 12.10
N SER A 48 -41.93 14.43 11.40
CA SER A 48 -42.99 14.52 10.37
C SER A 48 -42.48 13.95 9.04
N ASP A 49 -43.06 12.93 8.40
CA ASP A 49 -44.37 12.32 8.53
C ASP A 49 -44.38 10.95 7.78
N LEU A 50 -44.93 9.94 8.46
CA LEU A 50 -45.65 8.75 7.98
C LEU A 50 -45.14 7.89 6.80
N GLY A 51 -44.70 6.69 7.17
CA GLY A 51 -44.68 5.50 6.29
C GLY A 51 -44.31 4.24 7.07
N LEU A 52 -45.25 3.66 7.82
CA LEU A 52 -45.09 2.30 8.38
C LEU A 52 -45.02 1.28 7.22
N PRO A 53 -44.16 0.26 7.35
CA PRO A 53 -44.74 -1.03 7.72
C PRO A 53 -44.20 -1.59 9.04
N THR A 54 -45.17 -2.04 9.83
CA THR A 54 -45.12 -3.02 10.92
C THR A 54 -44.08 -4.13 10.76
N GLY A 55 -43.31 -4.40 11.82
CA GLY A 55 -42.72 -5.72 12.07
C GLY A 55 -41.31 -5.72 12.67
N LEU A 56 -41.14 -5.31 13.93
CA LEU A 56 -39.93 -5.63 14.71
C LEU A 56 -40.15 -6.95 15.46
N PRO A 57 -39.40 -8.04 15.19
CA PRO A 57 -39.30 -9.12 16.14
C PRO A 57 -38.44 -8.67 17.33
N THR A 58 -39.13 -8.52 18.46
CA THR A 58 -38.59 -8.43 19.80
C THR A 58 -37.63 -9.59 20.08
N GLY A 59 -36.43 -9.28 20.54
CA GLY A 59 -35.62 -10.16 21.40
C GLY A 59 -34.73 -11.17 20.68
N LEU A 60 -33.41 -10.90 20.71
CA LEU A 60 -32.39 -11.95 20.66
C LEU A 60 -31.34 -11.63 21.75
N PRO A 61 -31.19 -12.49 22.77
CA PRO A 61 -30.25 -12.29 23.87
C PRO A 61 -28.79 -12.48 23.42
N LEU A 62 -27.89 -11.69 24.00
CA LEU A 62 -26.44 -11.92 23.96
C LEU A 62 -26.12 -13.34 24.47
N PRO A 63 -25.29 -14.13 23.78
CA PRO A 63 -24.73 -15.35 24.35
C PRO A 63 -23.65 -14.98 25.38
N THR A 64 -24.06 -14.81 26.63
CA THR A 64 -23.15 -14.88 27.78
C THR A 64 -22.75 -16.34 27.95
N GLY A 65 -21.58 -16.72 27.45
CA GLY A 65 -21.02 -18.04 27.66
C GLY A 65 -20.73 -18.26 29.15
N ALA A 66 -21.64 -18.94 29.83
CA ALA A 66 -21.42 -19.47 31.17
C ALA A 66 -20.54 -20.71 31.09
N TYR A 67 -19.44 -20.69 31.84
CA TYR A 67 -18.58 -21.86 32.06
C TYR A 67 -19.36 -22.92 32.84
N PRO A 68 -19.45 -24.18 32.37
CA PRO A 68 -19.96 -25.26 33.20
C PRO A 68 -18.89 -25.64 34.24
N THR A 69 -19.15 -25.24 35.50
CA THR A 69 -18.51 -25.81 36.68
C THR A 69 -18.86 -27.30 36.73
N GLY A 70 -17.84 -28.16 36.57
CA GLY A 70 -17.99 -29.61 36.55
C GLY A 70 -18.68 -30.13 37.80
N THR A 71 -19.83 -30.78 37.59
CA THR A 71 -20.56 -31.58 38.57
C THR A 71 -19.73 -32.76 39.06
N ALA A 72 -19.74 -32.95 40.38
CA ALA A 72 -19.15 -34.08 41.09
C ALA A 72 -19.71 -35.43 40.59
N TYR A 73 -18.82 -36.42 40.45
CA TYR A 73 -19.18 -37.80 40.13
C TYR A 73 -19.22 -38.66 41.40
N PRO A 74 -20.15 -39.63 41.51
CA PRO A 74 -20.28 -40.50 42.67
C PRO A 74 -19.17 -41.57 42.76
N THR A 75 -18.71 -41.80 43.98
CA THR A 75 -17.68 -42.79 44.36
C THR A 75 -18.24 -44.22 44.27
N GLY A 76 -17.69 -45.04 43.38
CA GLY A 76 -17.93 -46.48 43.31
C GLY A 76 -16.88 -47.29 44.10
N PRO A 77 -17.18 -48.55 44.48
CA PRO A 77 -16.32 -49.36 45.36
C PRO A 77 -15.07 -49.90 44.64
N ALA A 78 -13.99 -50.06 45.42
CA ALA A 78 -12.69 -50.55 44.99
C ALA A 78 -12.68 -52.08 44.77
N TYR A 79 -12.01 -52.52 43.69
CA TYR A 79 -11.71 -53.92 43.39
C TYR A 79 -10.19 -54.16 43.37
N PRO A 80 -9.71 -55.39 43.68
CA PRO A 80 -8.29 -55.66 43.92
C PRO A 80 -7.44 -55.72 42.65
N THR A 81 -6.27 -55.10 42.74
CA THR A 81 -5.19 -55.02 41.74
C THR A 81 -4.64 -56.39 41.35
N THR A 82 -4.67 -56.71 40.05
CA THR A 82 -3.78 -57.70 39.42
C THR A 82 -2.77 -56.96 38.56
N GLY A 83 -1.48 -57.22 38.80
CA GLY A 83 -0.36 -56.49 38.21
C GLY A 83 -0.26 -56.66 36.70
N VAL A 84 -0.19 -55.54 35.99
CA VAL A 84 0.14 -55.49 34.57
C VAL A 84 1.53 -54.87 34.45
N ALA A 85 2.46 -55.61 33.82
CA ALA A 85 3.80 -55.12 33.52
C ALA A 85 3.71 -53.89 32.61
N THR A 86 4.21 -52.74 33.07
CA THR A 86 4.33 -51.52 32.29
C THR A 86 5.43 -51.68 31.26
N ARG A 87 5.04 -51.81 29.98
CA ARG A 87 5.97 -51.68 28.86
C ARG A 87 6.08 -50.19 28.53
N THR A 88 7.21 -49.59 28.86
CA THR A 88 7.49 -48.17 28.56
C THR A 88 7.79 -48.02 27.08
N THR A 89 6.81 -47.57 26.30
CA THR A 89 7.03 -47.16 24.90
C THR A 89 7.60 -45.73 24.91
N PRO A 90 8.74 -45.45 24.26
CA PRO A 90 9.25 -44.09 24.16
C PRO A 90 8.25 -43.21 23.38
N PRO A 91 8.09 -41.93 23.74
CA PRO A 91 7.22 -41.03 23.00
C PRO A 91 7.71 -40.90 21.56
N PRO A 92 6.81 -40.85 20.56
CA PRO A 92 7.19 -40.63 19.18
C PRO A 92 7.92 -39.28 19.07
N THR A 93 9.16 -39.30 18.59
CA THR A 93 9.88 -38.10 18.19
C THR A 93 9.18 -37.53 16.97
N ILE A 94 8.37 -36.48 17.15
CA ILE A 94 7.81 -35.71 16.04
C ILE A 94 8.99 -34.94 15.42
N PRO A 95 9.35 -35.19 14.15
CA PRO A 95 10.38 -34.41 13.49
C PRO A 95 9.93 -32.95 13.45
N PRO A 96 10.84 -31.97 13.65
CA PRO A 96 10.49 -30.57 13.59
C PRO A 96 9.88 -30.28 12.21
N GLU A 97 8.65 -29.77 12.21
CA GLU A 97 7.98 -29.32 10.99
C GLU A 97 8.83 -28.19 10.40
N ALA A 98 9.49 -28.48 9.29
CA ALA A 98 10.28 -27.49 8.58
C ALA A 98 9.31 -26.46 8.01
N THR A 99 9.15 -25.33 8.71
CA THR A 99 8.46 -24.15 8.20
C THR A 99 9.19 -23.70 6.93
N ARG A 100 8.70 -24.11 5.76
CA ARG A 100 9.14 -23.51 4.49
C ARG A 100 8.66 -22.08 4.51
N ALA A 101 9.60 -21.14 4.61
CA ALA A 101 9.31 -19.74 4.35
C ALA A 101 8.80 -19.62 2.91
N THR A 102 7.58 -19.11 2.75
CA THR A 102 7.07 -18.74 1.43
C THR A 102 7.93 -17.60 0.90
N PRO A 103 8.47 -17.70 -0.34
CA PRO A 103 9.23 -16.61 -0.93
C PRO A 103 8.37 -15.33 -0.98
N LEU A 104 8.95 -14.20 -0.56
CA LEU A 104 8.30 -12.90 -0.68
C LEU A 104 8.10 -12.59 -2.18
N PRO A 105 6.94 -12.03 -2.59
CA PRO A 105 6.73 -11.67 -3.98
C PRO A 105 7.80 -10.66 -4.46
N SER A 106 8.31 -10.88 -5.66
CA SER A 106 9.25 -9.94 -6.29
C SER A 106 8.48 -8.81 -7.00
N PRO A 107 9.06 -7.60 -7.11
CA PRO A 107 8.47 -6.50 -7.86
C PRO A 107 8.22 -6.86 -9.33
N ALA A 108 7.21 -6.24 -9.95
CA ALA A 108 6.94 -6.43 -11.36
C ALA A 108 8.14 -5.98 -12.24
N PRO A 109 8.53 -6.74 -13.27
CA PRO A 109 9.59 -6.33 -14.20
C PRO A 109 9.13 -5.19 -15.11
N LYS A 110 10.07 -4.50 -15.77
CA LYS A 110 9.76 -3.52 -16.82
C LYS A 110 8.95 -4.18 -17.94
N CYS A 111 7.95 -3.46 -18.46
CA CYS A 111 7.16 -3.90 -19.61
C CYS A 111 8.07 -4.04 -20.85
N THR A 112 7.87 -5.10 -21.63
CA THR A 112 8.65 -5.34 -22.86
C THR A 112 8.05 -4.69 -24.10
N THR A 113 6.73 -4.46 -24.11
CA THR A 113 6.00 -3.96 -25.28
C THR A 113 5.05 -2.83 -24.90
N GLN A 114 4.05 -3.10 -24.06
CA GLN A 114 3.04 -2.14 -23.66
C GLN A 114 2.62 -2.32 -22.19
N PRO A 115 2.08 -1.26 -21.55
CA PRO A 115 1.97 0.11 -22.06
C PRO A 115 3.32 0.83 -22.16
N THR A 116 3.37 1.84 -23.04
CA THR A 116 4.52 2.76 -23.13
C THR A 116 4.35 3.92 -22.15
N GLY A 117 5.46 4.58 -21.79
CA GLY A 117 5.40 5.77 -20.94
C GLY A 117 4.52 6.88 -21.51
N ALA A 118 4.55 7.08 -22.83
CA ALA A 118 3.70 8.07 -23.51
C ALA A 118 2.20 7.75 -23.38
N GLN A 119 1.82 6.48 -23.47
CA GLN A 119 0.42 6.05 -23.27
C GLN A 119 -0.04 6.32 -21.83
N ILE A 120 0.82 6.08 -20.84
CA ILE A 120 0.52 6.38 -19.43
C ILE A 120 0.36 7.90 -19.21
N LEU A 121 1.26 8.71 -19.77
CA LEU A 121 1.17 10.17 -19.67
C LEU A 121 -0.09 10.72 -20.34
N ALA A 122 -0.50 10.13 -21.47
CA ALA A 122 -1.75 10.48 -22.13
C ALA A 122 -2.98 10.10 -21.29
N LEU A 123 -2.96 8.94 -20.63
CA LEU A 123 -4.05 8.46 -19.78
C LEU A 123 -4.31 9.36 -18.56
N ILE A 124 -3.26 9.87 -17.93
CA ILE A 124 -3.39 10.67 -16.70
C ILE A 124 -3.61 12.17 -16.97
N LYS A 125 -3.47 12.61 -18.21
CA LYS A 125 -3.63 14.02 -18.57
C LYS A 125 -5.05 14.48 -18.29
N GLY A 126 -5.20 15.56 -17.52
CA GLY A 126 -6.51 16.13 -17.18
C GLY A 126 -7.28 15.34 -16.11
N GLN A 127 -6.67 14.32 -15.49
CA GLN A 127 -7.30 13.62 -14.38
C GLN A 127 -7.30 14.48 -13.10
N PRO A 128 -8.34 14.39 -12.26
CA PRO A 128 -8.37 15.10 -10.99
C PRO A 128 -7.16 14.78 -10.12
N GLY A 129 -6.57 15.80 -9.49
CA GLY A 129 -5.38 15.64 -8.63
C GLY A 129 -4.06 15.48 -9.40
N ILE A 130 -4.09 15.37 -10.73
CA ILE A 130 -2.88 15.39 -11.56
C ILE A 130 -2.55 16.83 -11.94
N PRO A 131 -1.31 17.30 -11.70
CA PRO A 131 -0.89 18.63 -12.07
C PRO A 131 -1.04 18.91 -13.57
N ASP A 132 -1.59 20.08 -13.92
CA ASP A 132 -1.68 20.55 -15.31
C ASP A 132 -0.36 21.17 -15.78
N LYS A 133 0.70 20.36 -15.78
CA LYS A 133 2.04 20.72 -16.23
C LYS A 133 2.65 19.56 -17.01
N PRO A 134 3.69 19.78 -17.85
CA PRO A 134 4.32 18.68 -18.55
C PRO A 134 4.91 17.68 -17.55
N MET A 135 4.51 16.42 -17.68
CA MET A 135 4.97 15.30 -16.88
C MET A 135 5.91 14.42 -17.72
N ARG A 136 6.84 13.74 -17.07
CA ARG A 136 7.74 12.75 -17.67
C ARG A 136 7.73 11.47 -16.84
N VAL A 137 8.07 10.35 -17.46
CA VAL A 137 8.23 9.08 -16.75
C VAL A 137 9.57 9.08 -16.04
N ASP A 138 9.55 8.83 -14.74
CA ASP A 138 10.73 8.60 -13.90
C ASP A 138 11.04 7.10 -13.82
N GLY A 139 10.01 6.29 -13.53
CA GLY A 139 10.13 4.84 -13.33
C GLY A 139 9.05 4.05 -14.08
N GLY A 140 9.40 2.83 -14.53
CA GLY A 140 8.47 1.95 -15.26
C GLY A 140 8.38 2.24 -16.77
N PRO A 141 7.28 1.83 -17.45
CA PRO A 141 6.18 1.03 -16.91
C PRO A 141 6.64 -0.37 -16.49
N TYR A 142 6.12 -0.87 -15.36
CA TYR A 142 6.36 -2.23 -14.86
C TYR A 142 5.09 -3.05 -15.03
N CYS A 143 5.20 -4.26 -15.57
CA CYS A 143 4.06 -5.06 -16.00
C CYS A 143 3.93 -6.36 -15.23
N SER A 144 2.70 -6.69 -14.85
CA SER A 144 2.33 -8.02 -14.38
C SER A 144 0.94 -8.37 -14.91
N GLY A 145 0.84 -9.36 -15.79
CA GLY A 145 -0.41 -9.67 -16.48
C GLY A 145 -0.94 -8.46 -17.26
N THR A 146 -2.19 -8.08 -16.99
CA THR A 146 -2.84 -6.89 -17.59
C THR A 146 -2.62 -5.60 -16.80
N TRP A 147 -1.84 -5.64 -15.72
CA TRP A 147 -1.62 -4.48 -14.84
C TRP A 147 -0.27 -3.83 -15.11
N SER A 148 -0.22 -2.53 -14.92
CA SER A 148 0.99 -1.73 -15.03
C SER A 148 1.13 -0.73 -13.88
N PHE A 149 2.36 -0.50 -13.45
CA PHE A 149 2.75 0.54 -12.48
C PHE A 149 3.79 1.46 -13.12
N THR A 150 3.65 2.77 -12.97
CA THR A 150 4.59 3.77 -13.50
C THR A 150 4.75 4.90 -12.49
N THR A 151 5.98 5.38 -12.30
CA THR A 151 6.26 6.60 -11.55
C THR A 151 6.50 7.72 -12.54
N VAL A 152 5.85 8.85 -12.34
CA VAL A 152 5.95 10.05 -13.18
C VAL A 152 6.28 11.26 -12.33
N GLU A 153 6.96 12.22 -12.92
CA GLU A 153 7.37 13.44 -12.25
C GLU A 153 7.19 14.65 -13.17
N ALA A 154 7.28 15.85 -12.60
CA ALA A 154 7.27 17.07 -13.39
C ALA A 154 8.47 17.11 -14.34
N ALA A 155 8.27 17.54 -15.58
CA ALA A 155 9.35 17.72 -16.54
C ALA A 155 10.21 18.96 -16.27
N THR A 156 9.75 19.86 -15.39
CA THR A 156 10.46 21.09 -15.02
C THR A 156 11.44 20.86 -13.86
N ALA A 157 12.53 21.62 -13.82
CA ALA A 157 13.64 21.45 -12.87
C ALA A 157 13.28 21.64 -11.38
N SER A 158 12.09 22.18 -11.09
CA SER A 158 11.55 22.17 -9.72
C SER A 158 11.07 20.76 -9.40
N ALA A 159 11.88 20.01 -8.65
CA ALA A 159 11.54 18.67 -8.18
C ALA A 159 10.16 18.70 -7.50
N GLY A 160 9.16 18.19 -8.21
CA GLY A 160 7.84 17.94 -7.66
C GLY A 160 7.81 16.58 -6.97
N GLU A 161 6.85 16.39 -6.09
CA GLU A 161 6.57 15.06 -5.55
C GLU A 161 6.27 14.09 -6.71
N PRO A 162 6.92 12.90 -6.74
CA PRO A 162 6.64 11.90 -7.75
C PRO A 162 5.20 11.39 -7.59
N LEU A 163 4.53 11.19 -8.72
CA LEU A 163 3.21 10.57 -8.75
C LEU A 163 3.36 9.15 -9.25
N MET A 164 2.61 8.25 -8.63
CA MET A 164 2.48 6.87 -9.06
C MET A 164 1.21 6.72 -9.87
N VAL A 165 1.24 5.80 -10.84
CA VAL A 165 0.12 5.51 -11.72
C VAL A 165 -0.03 4.01 -11.83
N VAL A 166 -1.23 3.52 -11.52
CA VAL A 166 -1.64 2.13 -11.73
C VAL A 166 -2.71 2.09 -12.81
N ALA A 167 -2.46 1.29 -13.85
CA ALA A 167 -3.38 1.13 -14.97
C ALA A 167 -3.53 -0.34 -15.36
N THR A 168 -4.65 -0.67 -15.99
CA THR A 168 -4.93 -2.00 -16.54
C THR A 168 -5.14 -1.96 -18.04
N GLY A 169 -4.91 -3.06 -18.74
CA GLY A 169 -5.04 -3.17 -20.18
C GLY A 169 -3.76 -2.79 -20.91
N ALA A 170 -3.85 -2.67 -22.23
CA ALA A 170 -2.75 -2.28 -23.09
C ALA A 170 -3.26 -1.47 -24.29
N GLY A 171 -2.39 -0.63 -24.84
CA GLY A 171 -2.71 0.14 -26.05
C GLY A 171 -3.91 1.04 -25.85
N GLU A 172 -4.92 0.88 -26.69
CA GLU A 172 -6.15 1.67 -26.66
C GLU A 172 -7.14 1.23 -25.58
N THR A 173 -6.92 0.07 -24.96
CA THR A 173 -7.77 -0.45 -23.86
C THR A 173 -7.27 -0.03 -22.48
N LEU A 174 -6.25 0.83 -22.44
CA LEU A 174 -5.61 1.24 -21.21
C LEU A 174 -6.59 2.02 -20.33
N THR A 175 -6.77 1.55 -19.10
CA THR A 175 -7.74 2.10 -18.14
C THR A 175 -7.02 2.49 -16.86
N LEU A 176 -7.28 3.69 -16.37
CA LEU A 176 -6.72 4.16 -15.11
C LEU A 176 -7.39 3.44 -13.93
N VAL A 177 -6.58 2.95 -12.99
CA VAL A 177 -7.06 2.38 -11.73
C VAL A 177 -6.88 3.37 -10.59
N ALA A 178 -5.69 3.95 -10.48
CA ALA A 178 -5.33 4.94 -9.48
C ALA A 178 -4.16 5.80 -9.99
N ALA A 179 -4.14 7.08 -9.62
CA ALA A 179 -2.97 7.93 -9.79
C ALA A 179 -2.89 8.95 -8.65
N GLY A 180 -1.68 9.17 -8.14
CA GLY A 180 -1.43 10.05 -7.00
C GLY A 180 -0.12 9.74 -6.28
N SER A 181 0.13 10.41 -5.18
CA SER A 181 1.24 10.09 -4.27
C SER A 181 0.99 8.84 -3.41
N ASP A 182 -0.25 8.34 -3.42
CA ASP A 182 -0.62 7.03 -2.89
C ASP A 182 -1.57 6.36 -3.90
N VAL A 183 -1.23 5.13 -4.28
CA VAL A 183 -2.00 4.31 -5.22
C VAL A 183 -2.36 2.95 -4.63
N CYS A 184 -2.03 2.69 -3.36
CA CYS A 184 -2.45 1.48 -2.66
C CYS A 184 -3.91 1.59 -2.20
N VAL A 185 -4.82 1.68 -3.17
CA VAL A 185 -6.26 1.65 -2.89
C VAL A 185 -6.75 0.22 -2.80
N ASN A 186 -7.88 -0.02 -2.13
CA ASN A 186 -8.46 -1.36 -1.93
C ASN A 186 -8.54 -2.19 -3.23
N ARG A 187 -8.83 -1.56 -4.38
CA ARG A 187 -8.84 -2.26 -5.67
C ARG A 187 -7.45 -2.80 -6.05
N VAL A 188 -6.38 -2.03 -5.84
CA VAL A 188 -5.00 -2.47 -6.11
C VAL A 188 -4.60 -3.57 -5.14
N GLU A 189 -4.86 -3.39 -3.85
CA GLU A 189 -4.53 -4.37 -2.81
C GLU A 189 -5.19 -5.73 -3.05
N THR A 190 -6.48 -5.73 -3.41
CA THR A 190 -7.27 -6.97 -3.54
C THR A 190 -7.17 -7.63 -4.91
N THR A 191 -6.96 -6.86 -5.99
CA THR A 191 -7.06 -7.40 -7.36
C THR A 191 -5.79 -7.30 -8.20
N ALA A 192 -4.80 -6.50 -7.78
CA ALA A 192 -3.56 -6.40 -8.54
C ALA A 192 -2.68 -7.65 -8.31
N PRO A 193 -1.91 -8.08 -9.32
CA PRO A 193 -0.94 -9.14 -9.16
C PRO A 193 0.12 -8.81 -8.09
N PRO A 194 0.73 -9.82 -7.44
CA PRO A 194 1.67 -9.60 -6.35
C PRO A 194 2.79 -8.60 -6.69
N GLY A 195 3.38 -8.68 -7.88
CA GLY A 195 4.46 -7.76 -8.28
C GLY A 195 4.03 -6.29 -8.42
N ILE A 196 2.75 -6.03 -8.69
CA ILE A 196 2.21 -4.65 -8.72
C ILE A 196 1.91 -4.18 -7.31
N ARG A 197 1.40 -5.04 -6.42
CA ARG A 197 1.19 -4.70 -5.01
C ARG A 197 2.50 -4.39 -4.30
N VAL A 198 3.57 -5.12 -4.59
CA VAL A 198 4.90 -4.80 -4.08
C VAL A 198 5.35 -3.38 -4.49
N LEU A 199 5.06 -2.95 -5.72
CA LEU A 199 5.42 -1.61 -6.21
C LEU A 199 4.49 -0.51 -5.67
N ALA A 200 3.18 -0.78 -5.59
CA ALA A 200 2.16 0.21 -5.26
C ALA A 200 1.87 0.33 -3.76
N CYS A 201 2.00 -0.78 -3.02
CA CYS A 201 1.64 -0.92 -1.61
C CYS A 201 2.83 -1.28 -0.71
N GLY A 202 3.94 -1.78 -1.28
CA GLY A 202 5.10 -2.24 -0.51
C GLY A 202 4.93 -3.60 0.17
N SER A 203 3.91 -4.40 -0.18
CA SER A 203 3.66 -5.75 0.37
C SER A 203 3.01 -6.72 -0.62
#